data_AF-A0A7C5Q8E8-F1
#
_entry.id   AF-A0A7C5Q8E8-F1
#
_cell.length_a   1.000
_cell.length_b   1.000
_cell.length_c   1.000
_cell.angle_alpha   90.00
_cell.angle_beta   90.00
_cell.angle_gamma   90.00
#
_symmetry.space_group_name_H-M   'P 1'
#
loop_
_entity.id
_entity.type
_entity.pdbx_description
1 polymer ?
#
loop_
_entity_poly.entity_id
_entity_poly.type
_entity_poly.pdbx_seq_one_letter_code
_entity_poly.pdbx_strand_id
1 'polypeptide(L)'
;LGLEHYVQITSPLRRYLDLTAHQQIRNHLEGNALLSVQEIIERIGAIEALGNLRQAERLSNKHWTLVYLLQNPNWEGEGVLVEKQGRRAMVLIPELDLEIRPRLPGDIPLNSHIRLRNPKVNLPELEVHFATEI
;
A
#
# COMPACT_ATOMS: atom_id res chain seq x y z
N LEU A 1 15.64 0.67 -9.22
CA LEU A 1 16.17 1.99 -9.61
C LEU A 1 17.33 1.91 -10.62
N GLY A 2 18.09 0.81 -10.70
CA GLY A 2 19.19 0.72 -11.67
C GLY A 2 20.35 1.68 -11.36
N LEU A 3 20.55 2.00 -10.08
CA LEU A 3 21.55 2.95 -9.61
C LEU A 3 22.60 2.21 -8.78
N GLU A 4 23.85 2.67 -8.88
CA GLU A 4 24.95 2.21 -8.03
C GLU A 4 24.77 2.66 -6.57
N HIS A 5 24.32 3.91 -6.38
CA HIS A 5 24.05 4.50 -5.07
C HIS A 5 22.76 5.31 -5.11
N TYR A 6 21.95 5.21 -4.04
CA TYR A 6 20.71 5.95 -3.89
C TYR A 6 20.36 6.16 -2.41
N VAL A 7 19.88 7.35 -2.07
CA VAL A 7 19.33 7.68 -0.76
C VAL A 7 18.10 8.56 -0.92
N GLN A 8 17.10 8.36 -0.05
CA GLN A 8 15.90 9.19 -0.03
C GLN A 8 16.14 10.43 0.83
N ILE A 9 15.86 11.61 0.26
CA ILE A 9 16.18 12.90 0.87
C ILE A 9 15.09 13.96 0.64
N THR A 10 14.07 13.67 -0.13
CA THR A 10 13.12 14.69 -0.62
C THR A 10 11.90 14.87 0.27
N SER A 11 11.79 14.13 1.40
CA SER A 11 10.61 14.15 2.27
C SER A 11 10.94 14.27 3.77
N PRO A 12 11.84 15.18 4.21
CA PRO A 12 12.30 15.26 5.60
C PRO A 12 11.20 15.57 6.61
N LEU A 13 10.11 16.23 6.20
CA LEU A 13 8.98 16.56 7.09
C LEU A 13 8.12 15.35 7.48
N ARG A 14 8.13 14.30 6.66
CA ARG A 14 7.25 13.13 6.82
C ARG A 14 8.01 11.80 6.92
N ARG A 15 9.34 11.84 6.77
CA ARG A 15 10.22 10.67 6.82
C ARG A 15 11.47 10.99 7.62
N TYR A 16 11.62 10.29 8.73
CA TYR A 16 12.73 10.52 9.65
C TYR A 16 14.11 10.22 9.04
N LEU A 17 14.21 9.23 8.14
CA LEU A 17 15.48 8.94 7.46
C LEU A 17 15.87 10.02 6.45
N ASP A 18 14.91 10.64 5.76
CA ASP A 18 15.18 11.81 4.92
C ASP A 18 15.68 12.99 5.77
N LEU A 19 15.10 13.22 6.96
CA LEU A 19 15.59 14.22 7.91
C LEU A 19 17.03 13.91 8.38
N THR A 20 17.31 12.63 8.66
CA THR A 20 18.66 12.19 9.07
C THR A 20 19.67 12.44 7.95
N ALA A 21 19.31 12.17 6.69
CA ALA A 21 20.15 12.50 5.54
C ALA A 21 20.42 14.01 5.41
N HIS A 22 19.40 14.85 5.62
CA HIS A 22 19.57 16.32 5.66
C HIS A 22 20.57 16.73 6.74
N GLN A 23 20.46 16.17 7.94
CA GLN A 23 21.36 16.46 9.05
C GLN A 23 22.81 16.06 8.74
N GLN A 24 23.03 14.89 8.13
CA GLN A 24 24.37 14.45 7.73
C GLN A 24 25.00 15.36 6.68
N ILE A 25 24.23 15.78 5.67
CA ILE A 25 24.72 16.69 4.62
C ILE A 25 25.06 18.04 5.22
N ARG A 26 24.20 18.60 6.09
CA ARG A 26 24.49 19.87 6.76
C ARG A 26 25.74 19.78 7.63
N ASN A 27 25.88 18.73 8.44
CA ASN A 27 27.06 18.54 9.25
C ASN A 27 28.33 18.42 8.40
N HIS A 28 28.26 17.70 7.27
CA HIS A 28 29.40 17.60 6.35
C HIS A 28 29.80 18.96 5.78
N LEU A 29 28.83 19.77 5.31
CA LEU A 29 29.08 21.09 4.76
C LEU A 29 29.64 22.08 5.80
N GLU A 30 29.25 21.93 7.06
CA GLU A 30 29.71 22.76 8.18
C GLU A 30 31.02 22.23 8.82
N GLY A 31 31.53 21.06 8.40
CA GLY A 31 32.71 20.43 9.00
C GLY A 31 32.46 19.81 10.38
N ASN A 32 31.20 19.61 10.76
CA ASN A 32 30.79 18.99 12.02
C ASN A 32 30.93 17.46 11.97
N ALA A 33 30.91 16.84 13.16
CA ALA A 33 30.91 15.39 13.28
C ALA A 33 29.68 14.76 12.57
N LEU A 34 29.95 13.71 11.80
CA LEU A 34 28.93 12.85 11.20
C LEU A 34 28.54 11.74 12.17
N LEU A 35 27.34 11.20 11.98
CA LEU A 35 26.95 9.98 12.66
C LEU A 35 27.80 8.83 12.13
N SER A 36 28.23 7.97 13.04
CA SER A 36 28.83 6.69 12.72
C SER A 36 27.80 5.76 12.05
N VAL A 37 28.31 4.75 11.35
CA VAL A 37 27.48 3.69 10.75
C VAL A 37 26.59 3.03 11.81
N GLN A 38 27.11 2.80 13.02
CA GLN A 38 26.37 2.19 14.11
C GLN A 38 25.18 3.06 14.57
N GLU A 39 25.39 4.37 14.74
CA GLU A 39 24.31 5.30 15.11
C GLU A 39 23.23 5.40 14.03
N ILE A 40 23.59 5.29 12.75
CA ILE A 40 22.62 5.25 11.65
C ILE A 40 21.80 3.96 11.71
N ILE A 41 22.45 2.81 11.92
CA ILE A 41 21.76 1.50 12.05
C ILE A 41 20.78 1.51 13.22
N GLU A 42 21.17 2.06 14.37
CA GLU A 42 20.31 2.16 15.55
C GLU A 42 19.06 3.00 15.28
N ARG A 43 19.19 4.11 14.54
CA ARG A 43 18.05 4.94 14.14
C ARG A 43 17.12 4.22 13.18
N ILE A 44 17.66 3.47 12.21
CA ILE A 44 16.86 2.65 11.31
C ILE A 44 16.05 1.62 12.12
N GLY A 45 16.72 0.89 13.01
CA GLY A 45 16.08 -0.10 13.88
C GLY A 45 15.00 0.50 14.78
N ALA A 46 15.23 1.69 15.35
CA ALA A 46 14.24 2.38 16.18
C ALA A 46 12.96 2.73 15.40
N ILE A 47 13.08 3.15 14.13
CA ILE A 47 11.93 3.46 13.28
C ILE A 47 11.15 2.19 12.92
N GLU A 48 11.85 1.11 12.61
CA GLU A 48 11.21 -0.18 12.30
C GLU A 48 10.49 -0.75 13.53
N ALA A 49 11.05 -0.53 14.73
CA ALA A 49 10.46 -0.95 16.00
C ALA A 49 9.20 -0.16 16.41
N LEU A 50 8.96 1.04 15.84
CA LEU A 50 7.74 1.83 16.11
C LEU A 50 6.44 1.17 15.61
N GLY A 51 6.52 -0.02 15.02
CA GLY A 51 5.36 -0.77 14.62
C GLY A 51 4.64 -0.12 13.45
N ASN A 52 3.58 -0.77 13.03
CA ASN A 52 3.17 -0.81 11.64
C ASN A 52 2.32 0.44 11.26
N LEU A 53 2.89 1.65 11.35
CA LEU A 53 2.22 2.91 10.95
C LEU A 53 1.63 2.80 9.53
N ARG A 54 2.38 2.16 8.63
CA ARG A 54 1.91 1.84 7.27
C ARG A 54 0.72 0.90 7.25
N GLN A 55 0.65 -0.09 8.16
CA GLN A 55 -0.52 -0.95 8.29
C GLN A 55 -1.71 -0.18 8.84
N ALA A 56 -1.53 0.69 9.84
CA ALA A 56 -2.60 1.54 10.34
C ALA A 56 -3.15 2.46 9.24
N GLU A 57 -2.27 3.08 8.44
CA GLU A 57 -2.63 3.87 7.26
C GLU A 57 -3.39 3.03 6.24
N ARG A 58 -2.87 1.85 5.87
CA ARG A 58 -3.53 0.94 4.92
C ARG A 58 -4.92 0.50 5.39
N LEU A 59 -5.07 0.15 6.67
CA LEU A 59 -6.35 -0.25 7.25
C LEU A 59 -7.34 0.93 7.28
N SER A 60 -6.86 2.13 7.57
CA SER A 60 -7.67 3.36 7.57
C SER A 60 -8.13 3.72 6.16
N ASN A 61 -7.24 3.65 5.16
CA ASN A 61 -7.59 3.88 3.76
C ASN A 61 -8.63 2.85 3.31
N LYS A 62 -8.42 1.57 3.61
CA LYS A 62 -9.40 0.51 3.31
C LYS A 62 -10.74 0.79 3.97
N HIS A 63 -10.77 1.17 5.24
CA HIS A 63 -12.01 1.53 5.95
C HIS A 63 -12.79 2.61 5.19
N TRP A 64 -12.13 3.70 4.80
CA TRP A 64 -12.81 4.80 4.11
C TRP A 64 -13.22 4.44 2.68
N THR A 65 -12.46 3.61 1.95
CA THR A 65 -12.89 3.03 0.67
C THR A 65 -14.17 2.21 0.84
N LEU A 66 -14.28 1.43 1.93
CA LEU A 66 -15.48 0.65 2.23
C LEU A 66 -16.67 1.52 2.65
N VAL A 67 -16.44 2.62 3.38
CA VAL A 67 -17.48 3.62 3.66
C VAL A 67 -17.98 4.27 2.38
N TYR A 68 -17.08 4.60 1.45
CA TYR A 68 -17.48 5.08 0.12
C TYR A 68 -18.38 4.06 -0.60
N LEU A 69 -18.03 2.77 -0.59
CA LEU A 69 -18.87 1.73 -1.21
C LEU A 69 -20.22 1.54 -0.51
N LEU A 70 -20.30 1.71 0.82
CA LEU A 70 -21.57 1.72 1.56
C LEU A 70 -22.49 2.87 1.12
N GLN A 71 -21.91 4.03 0.83
CA GLN A 71 -22.65 5.20 0.34
C GLN A 71 -23.03 5.08 -1.14
N ASN A 72 -22.41 4.15 -1.88
CA ASN A 72 -22.62 3.93 -3.31
C ASN A 72 -23.02 2.46 -3.56
N PRO A 73 -24.21 2.01 -3.11
CA PRO A 73 -24.61 0.59 -3.20
C PRO A 73 -24.78 0.07 -4.62
N ASN A 74 -25.00 0.98 -5.59
CA ASN A 74 -25.09 0.68 -7.02
C ASN A 74 -23.76 0.87 -7.75
N TRP A 75 -22.64 0.99 -7.03
CA TRP A 75 -21.33 1.14 -7.65
C TRP A 75 -21.05 -0.06 -8.58
N GLU A 76 -20.55 0.27 -9.76
CA GLU A 76 -20.06 -0.68 -10.74
C GLU A 76 -18.70 -0.20 -11.26
N GLY A 77 -17.80 -1.13 -11.53
CA GLY A 77 -16.49 -0.81 -12.04
C GLY A 77 -15.77 -2.04 -12.56
N GLU A 78 -14.48 -1.86 -12.80
CA GLU A 78 -13.65 -2.85 -13.45
C GLU A 78 -12.53 -3.29 -12.51
N GLY A 79 -12.34 -4.61 -12.41
CA GLY A 79 -11.23 -5.22 -11.73
C GLY A 79 -10.30 -5.94 -12.70
N VAL A 80 -9.02 -6.02 -12.37
CA VAL A 80 -8.00 -6.75 -13.14
C VAL A 80 -7.50 -7.92 -12.31
N LEU A 81 -7.51 -9.13 -12.89
CA LEU A 81 -6.94 -10.31 -12.25
C LEU A 81 -5.40 -10.22 -12.21
N VAL A 82 -4.83 -9.92 -11.04
CA VAL A 82 -3.38 -9.69 -10.88
C VAL A 82 -2.63 -10.89 -10.29
N GLU A 83 -3.33 -11.77 -9.57
CA GLU A 83 -2.73 -12.98 -8.97
C GLU A 83 -3.64 -14.19 -9.12
N LYS A 84 -3.04 -15.34 -9.41
CA LYS A 84 -3.74 -16.64 -9.46
C LYS A 84 -2.88 -17.74 -8.85
N GLN A 85 -3.39 -18.36 -7.79
CA GLN A 85 -2.77 -19.51 -7.13
C GLN A 85 -3.81 -20.58 -6.81
N GLY A 86 -3.97 -21.55 -7.71
CA GLY A 86 -5.00 -22.58 -7.59
C GLY A 86 -6.40 -21.98 -7.57
N ARG A 87 -7.11 -22.10 -6.44
CA ARG A 87 -8.45 -21.50 -6.24
C ARG A 87 -8.42 -20.06 -5.73
N ARG A 88 -7.25 -19.53 -5.39
CA ARG A 88 -7.09 -18.15 -4.93
C ARG A 88 -6.90 -17.26 -6.16
N ALA A 89 -7.72 -16.23 -6.26
CA ALA A 89 -7.58 -15.16 -7.23
C ALA A 89 -7.50 -13.83 -6.48
N MET A 90 -6.66 -12.91 -6.96
CA MET A 90 -6.64 -11.53 -6.50
C MET A 90 -7.03 -10.62 -7.66
N VAL A 91 -8.07 -9.84 -7.45
CA VAL A 91 -8.53 -8.84 -8.41
C VAL A 91 -8.26 -7.47 -7.81
N LEU A 92 -7.49 -6.65 -8.53
CA LEU A 92 -7.25 -5.25 -8.21
C LEU A 92 -8.34 -4.41 -8.87
N ILE A 93 -8.97 -3.51 -8.11
CA ILE A 93 -9.87 -2.47 -8.63
C ILE A 93 -9.07 -1.18 -8.73
N PRO A 94 -8.59 -0.76 -9.91
CA PRO A 94 -7.63 0.34 -10.01
C PRO A 94 -8.21 1.68 -9.53
N GLU A 95 -9.49 1.95 -9.81
CA GLU A 95 -10.16 3.19 -9.41
C GLU A 95 -10.27 3.37 -7.89
N LEU A 96 -10.20 2.27 -7.14
CA LEU A 96 -10.35 2.27 -5.67
C LEU A 96 -9.05 1.93 -4.93
N ASP A 97 -7.97 1.59 -5.65
CA ASP A 97 -6.76 0.98 -5.10
C ASP A 97 -7.08 -0.17 -4.13
N LEU A 98 -8.04 -1.02 -4.53
CA LEU A 98 -8.63 -2.05 -3.66
C LEU A 98 -8.40 -3.45 -4.23
N GLU A 99 -7.73 -4.29 -3.45
CA GLU A 99 -7.59 -5.71 -3.74
C GLU A 99 -8.71 -6.53 -3.09
N ILE A 100 -9.33 -7.41 -3.88
CA ILE A 100 -10.34 -8.36 -3.43
C ILE A 100 -9.97 -9.78 -3.83
N ARG A 101 -10.55 -10.76 -3.12
CA ARG A 101 -10.37 -12.20 -3.40
C ARG A 101 -11.70 -12.86 -3.76
N PRO A 102 -12.29 -12.52 -4.92
CA PRO A 102 -13.56 -13.10 -5.34
C PRO A 102 -13.38 -14.57 -5.73
N ARG A 103 -14.48 -15.32 -5.71
CA ARG A 103 -14.53 -16.62 -6.40
C ARG A 103 -14.79 -16.34 -7.88
N LEU A 104 -13.84 -16.72 -8.73
CA LEU A 104 -13.97 -16.55 -10.17
C LEU A 104 -14.60 -17.80 -10.82
N PRO A 105 -15.55 -17.62 -11.75
CA PRO A 105 -16.01 -18.72 -12.60
C PRO A 105 -14.87 -19.21 -13.51
N GLY A 106 -14.42 -20.45 -13.31
CA GLY A 106 -13.50 -21.11 -14.22
C GLY A 106 -12.07 -20.57 -14.25
N ASP A 107 -11.37 -20.89 -15.33
CA ASP A 107 -9.94 -20.63 -15.53
C ASP A 107 -9.70 -19.33 -16.30
N ILE A 108 -9.87 -18.17 -15.63
CA ILE A 108 -9.62 -16.85 -16.24
C ILE A 108 -8.10 -16.55 -16.31
N PRO A 109 -7.56 -16.11 -17.45
CA PRO A 109 -6.15 -15.71 -17.57
C PRO A 109 -5.79 -14.48 -16.70
N LEU A 110 -4.54 -14.38 -16.26
CA LEU A 110 -4.02 -13.16 -15.63
C LEU A 110 -4.20 -11.94 -16.56
N ASN A 111 -4.31 -10.76 -15.96
CA ASN A 111 -4.61 -9.47 -16.59
C ASN A 111 -5.98 -9.37 -17.26
N SER A 112 -6.86 -10.38 -17.10
CA SER A 112 -8.23 -10.26 -17.56
C SER A 112 -8.99 -9.23 -16.75
N HIS A 113 -9.82 -8.48 -17.47
CA HIS A 113 -10.72 -7.48 -16.90
C HIS A 113 -12.05 -8.15 -16.51
N ILE A 114 -12.56 -7.82 -15.33
CA ILE A 114 -13.74 -8.44 -14.71
C ILE A 114 -14.67 -7.32 -14.28
N ARG A 115 -15.94 -7.40 -14.70
CA ARG A 115 -16.96 -6.43 -14.28
C ARG A 115 -17.39 -6.74 -12.84
N LEU A 116 -17.34 -5.73 -11.99
CA LEU A 116 -17.70 -5.81 -10.57
C LEU A 116 -18.88 -4.89 -10.28
N ARG A 117 -19.84 -5.38 -9.52
CA ARG A 117 -21.03 -4.61 -9.14
C ARG A 117 -21.59 -5.04 -7.78
N ASN A 118 -22.56 -4.28 -7.28
CA ASN A 118 -23.33 -4.58 -6.07
C ASN A 118 -22.44 -4.89 -4.85
N PRO A 119 -21.60 -3.92 -4.41
CA PRO A 119 -20.74 -4.10 -3.25
C PRO A 119 -21.55 -4.47 -2.00
N LYS A 120 -21.16 -5.56 -1.35
CA LYS A 120 -21.64 -5.97 -0.03
C LYS A 120 -20.52 -5.80 0.97
N VAL A 121 -20.59 -4.73 1.76
CA VAL A 121 -19.54 -4.33 2.70
C VAL A 121 -19.84 -4.88 4.10
N ASN A 122 -18.84 -5.51 4.70
CA ASN A 122 -18.77 -5.81 6.12
C ASN A 122 -17.67 -4.93 6.73
N LEU A 123 -18.06 -3.75 7.22
CA LEU A 123 -17.13 -2.72 7.66
C LEU A 123 -16.30 -3.12 8.91
N PRO A 124 -16.86 -3.77 9.95
CA PRO A 124 -16.09 -4.23 11.11
C PRO A 124 -14.93 -5.17 10.75
N GLU A 125 -15.14 -6.09 9.81
CA GLU A 125 -14.11 -7.04 9.35
C GLU A 125 -13.23 -6.47 8.21
N LEU A 126 -13.54 -5.25 7.75
CA LEU A 126 -12.95 -4.63 6.57
C LEU A 126 -13.03 -5.54 5.33
N GLU A 127 -14.18 -6.17 5.10
CA GLU A 127 -14.41 -7.05 3.97
C GLU A 127 -15.44 -6.46 3.01
N VAL A 128 -15.29 -6.78 1.72
CA VAL A 128 -16.29 -6.48 0.70
C VAL A 128 -16.35 -7.59 -0.32
N HIS A 129 -17.58 -7.91 -0.72
CA HIS A 129 -17.86 -8.84 -1.81
C HIS A 129 -18.59 -8.14 -2.94
N PHE A 130 -18.18 -8.43 -4.17
CA PHE A 130 -18.83 -7.95 -5.37
C PHE A 130 -19.47 -9.12 -6.11
N ALA A 131 -20.58 -8.84 -6.80
CA ALA A 131 -21.03 -9.73 -7.86
C ALA A 131 -20.07 -9.59 -9.05
N THR A 132 -19.65 -10.72 -9.62
CA THR A 132 -18.78 -10.77 -10.79
C THR A 132 -19.60 -11.12 -12.02
N GLU A 133 -19.37 -10.39 -13.10
CA GLU A 133 -19.79 -10.78 -14.45
C GLU A 133 -18.53 -10.89 -15.30
N ILE A 134 -18.38 -12.04 -15.97
CA ILE A 134 -17.33 -12.29 -16.96
C ILE A 134 -17.95 -12.10 -18.34
#